data_AF-A0A9W4HZC2-F1
#
_entry.id   AF-A0A9W4HZC2-F1
#
_cell.length_a   1.000
_cell.length_b   1.000
_cell.length_c   1.000
_cell.angle_alpha   90.00
_cell.angle_beta   90.00
_cell.angle_gamma   90.00
#
_symmetry.space_group_name_H-M   'P 1'
#
loop_
_entity.id
_entity.type
_entity.pdbx_description
1 polymer ?
#
loop_
_entity_poly.entity_id
_entity_poly.type
_entity_poly.pdbx_seq_one_letter_code
_entity_poly.pdbx_strand_id
1 'polypeptide(L)'
;MWSYMIIFSMLYLTFAPFSSGHQGGAITGMVECLGPLPEQWKGLYPRGIDSWYDQSRAPNPKYDLASRIARFRPDVDPVERQHVQSIMLKVFTYCSKRRPSAAELLRDPSFTAIMERYGC
;
A
#
# COMPACT_ATOMS: atom_id res chain seq x y z
N MET A 1 -0.42 5.91 -11.29
CA MET A 1 -1.19 5.28 -10.19
C MET A 1 -0.29 4.77 -9.07
N TRP A 2 0.53 3.73 -9.24
CA TRP A 2 1.40 3.23 -8.16
C TRP A 2 2.34 4.33 -7.60
N SER A 3 3.14 4.97 -8.46
CA SER A 3 4.05 6.05 -8.03
C SER A 3 3.33 7.25 -7.46
N TYR A 4 2.13 7.57 -7.98
CA TYR A 4 1.27 8.61 -7.39
C TYR A 4 0.90 8.25 -5.95
N MET A 5 0.52 7.00 -5.69
CA MET A 5 0.19 6.56 -4.33
C MET A 5 1.43 6.52 -3.42
N ILE A 6 2.63 6.24 -3.94
CA ILE A 6 3.87 6.42 -3.16
C ILE A 6 4.01 7.88 -2.70
N ILE A 7 3.79 8.85 -3.59
CA ILE A 7 3.85 10.29 -3.26
C ILE A 7 2.77 10.65 -2.25
N PHE A 8 1.52 10.25 -2.50
CA PHE A 8 0.41 10.43 -1.57
C PHE A 8 0.74 9.85 -0.19
N SER A 9 1.26 8.63 -0.11
CA SER A 9 1.69 8.01 1.14
C SER A 9 2.78 8.80 1.84
N MET A 10 3.78 9.33 1.10
CA MET A 10 4.84 10.14 1.71
C MET A 10 4.29 11.46 2.27
N LEU A 11 3.36 12.10 1.58
CA LEU A 11 2.72 13.32 2.07
C LEU A 11 1.83 13.04 3.29
N TYR A 12 1.04 11.97 3.23
CA TYR A 12 0.09 11.63 4.29
C TYR A 12 0.74 11.01 5.53
N LEU A 13 1.74 10.14 5.35
CA LEU A 13 2.41 9.41 6.44
C LEU A 13 3.73 10.05 6.87
N THR A 14 4.25 11.05 6.14
CA THR A 14 5.61 11.62 6.28
C THR A 14 6.77 10.64 6.04
N PHE A 15 6.46 9.40 5.65
CA PHE A 15 7.42 8.32 5.42
C PHE A 15 7.01 7.46 4.21
N ALA A 16 7.96 6.72 3.65
CA ALA A 16 7.68 5.76 2.57
C ALA A 16 6.79 4.60 3.07
N PRO A 17 5.78 4.17 2.28
CA PRO A 17 4.82 3.14 2.70
C PRO A 17 5.44 1.74 2.77
N PHE A 18 6.59 1.51 2.13
CA PHE A 18 7.30 0.23 2.15
C PHE A 18 8.74 0.45 2.64
N SER A 19 9.14 -0.26 3.70
CA SER A 19 10.50 -0.17 4.23
C SER A 19 11.49 -0.90 3.31
N SER A 20 12.61 -0.25 2.99
CA SER A 20 13.73 -0.85 2.27
C SER A 20 14.80 -1.47 3.19
N GLY A 21 14.63 -1.38 4.52
CA GLY A 21 15.62 -1.85 5.50
C GLY A 21 15.61 -3.37 5.73
N HIS A 22 14.66 -4.10 5.14
CA HIS A 22 14.58 -5.56 5.27
C HIS A 22 15.50 -6.26 4.28
N GLN A 23 15.92 -7.49 4.61
CA GLN A 23 16.59 -8.36 3.63
C GLN A 23 15.68 -8.56 2.42
N GLY A 24 16.16 -8.24 1.22
CA GLY A 24 15.34 -8.19 0.00
C GLY A 24 14.73 -6.82 -0.33
N GLY A 25 15.03 -5.81 0.48
CA GLY A 25 14.74 -4.40 0.19
C GLY A 25 13.26 -4.06 0.14
N ALA A 26 12.89 -3.13 -0.74
CA ALA A 26 11.53 -2.62 -0.84
C ALA A 26 10.49 -3.70 -1.17
N ILE A 27 10.86 -4.76 -1.91
CA ILE A 27 9.94 -5.86 -2.25
C ILE A 27 9.54 -6.62 -0.98
N THR A 28 10.48 -6.90 -0.07
CA THR A 28 10.13 -7.50 1.23
C THR A 28 9.20 -6.59 2.02
N GLY A 29 9.45 -5.27 2.03
CA GLY A 29 8.53 -4.31 2.65
C GLY A 29 7.13 -4.28 2.02
N MET A 30 7.03 -4.47 0.70
CA MET A 30 5.74 -4.63 0.01
C MET A 30 5.03 -5.90 0.44
N VAL A 31 5.75 -7.04 0.47
CA VAL A 31 5.18 -8.33 0.87
C VAL A 31 4.70 -8.33 2.31
N GLU A 32 5.47 -7.71 3.21
CA GLU A 32 5.05 -7.56 4.61
C GLU A 32 3.83 -6.65 4.75
N CYS A 33 3.71 -5.60 3.94
CA CYS A 33 2.65 -4.61 4.06
C CYS A 33 1.34 -5.03 3.35
N LEU A 34 1.45 -5.68 2.19
CA LEU A 34 0.35 -5.94 1.25
C LEU A 34 0.03 -7.43 1.11
N GLY A 35 0.92 -8.31 1.57
CA GLY A 35 0.85 -9.74 1.32
C GLY A 35 1.65 -10.17 0.08
N PRO A 36 1.57 -11.46 -0.28
CA PRO A 36 2.47 -12.08 -1.23
C PRO A 36 2.36 -11.49 -2.64
N LEU A 37 3.49 -11.52 -3.36
CA LEU A 37 3.51 -11.28 -4.79
C LEU A 37 2.71 -12.37 -5.53
N PRO A 38 2.17 -12.10 -6.71
CA PRO A 38 1.50 -13.11 -7.53
C PRO A 38 2.41 -14.30 -7.83
N GLU A 39 1.90 -15.52 -7.66
CA GLU A 39 2.67 -16.76 -7.85
C GLU A 39 3.30 -16.85 -9.25
N GLN A 40 2.58 -16.40 -10.28
CA GLN A 40 3.07 -16.39 -11.66
C GLN A 40 4.29 -15.50 -11.89
N TRP A 41 4.69 -14.67 -10.92
CA TRP A 41 5.92 -13.87 -10.99
C TRP A 41 7.15 -14.60 -10.44
N LYS A 42 6.97 -15.77 -9.80
CA LYS A 42 8.07 -16.56 -9.26
C LYS A 42 9.04 -16.95 -10.38
N GLY A 43 10.32 -16.72 -10.14
CA GLY A 43 11.39 -17.00 -11.11
C GLY A 43 11.60 -15.93 -12.19
N LEU A 44 10.71 -14.93 -12.32
CA LEU A 44 10.90 -13.82 -13.27
C LEU A 44 11.96 -12.82 -12.79
N TYR A 45 12.18 -12.74 -11.48
CA TYR A 45 13.19 -11.88 -10.89
C TYR A 45 14.36 -12.72 -10.34
N PRO A 46 15.60 -12.57 -10.86
CA PRO A 46 16.73 -13.41 -10.48
C PRO A 46 17.11 -13.35 -8.99
N ARG A 47 16.79 -12.23 -8.32
CA ARG A 47 17.02 -12.05 -6.87
C ARG A 47 15.73 -12.24 -6.07
N GLY A 48 14.76 -12.97 -6.61
CA GLY A 48 13.50 -13.29 -5.97
C GLY A 48 13.71 -14.18 -4.75
N ILE A 49 13.03 -13.86 -3.64
CA ILE A 49 12.97 -14.71 -2.46
C ILE A 49 11.70 -15.56 -2.56
N ASP A 50 11.82 -16.88 -2.40
CA ASP A 50 10.68 -17.80 -2.54
C ASP A 50 9.50 -17.45 -1.63
N SER A 51 9.78 -16.99 -0.41
CA SER A 51 8.75 -16.60 0.56
C SER A 51 7.95 -15.35 0.16
N TRP A 52 8.34 -14.62 -0.89
CA TRP A 52 7.53 -13.53 -1.45
C TRP A 52 6.32 -14.03 -2.20
N TYR A 53 6.33 -15.27 -2.70
CA TYR A 53 5.30 -15.82 -3.58
C TYR A 53 4.39 -16.84 -2.87
N ASP A 54 4.60 -17.08 -1.57
CA ASP A 54 3.76 -17.97 -0.77
C ASP A 54 2.35 -17.39 -0.60
N GLN A 55 1.38 -17.91 -1.36
CA GLN A 55 0.00 -17.40 -1.35
C GLN A 55 -0.74 -17.67 -0.03
N SER A 56 -0.21 -18.53 0.86
CA SER A 56 -0.77 -18.75 2.20
C SER A 56 -0.38 -17.64 3.19
N ARG A 57 0.59 -16.80 2.81
CA ARG A 57 1.10 -15.72 3.66
C ARG A 57 0.09 -14.58 3.78
N ALA A 58 -0.18 -14.15 5.00
CA ALA A 58 -0.86 -12.90 5.29
C ALA A 58 0.14 -11.73 5.41
N PRO A 59 -0.30 -10.47 5.22
CA PRO A 59 0.48 -9.30 5.62
C PRO A 59 0.94 -9.42 7.08
N ASN A 60 2.14 -8.94 7.38
CA ASN A 60 2.68 -8.99 8.73
C ASN A 60 1.87 -8.04 9.63
N PRO A 61 1.21 -8.49 10.71
CA PRO A 61 0.36 -7.62 11.54
C PRO A 61 1.06 -6.37 12.10
N LYS A 62 2.39 -6.40 12.27
CA LYS A 62 3.17 -5.25 12.73
C LYS A 62 3.47 -4.22 11.63
N TYR A 63 3.43 -4.65 10.37
CA TYR A 63 3.85 -3.86 9.21
C TYR A 63 2.78 -3.76 8.13
N ASP A 64 1.60 -4.35 8.34
CA ASP A 64 0.47 -4.19 7.46
C ASP A 64 0.08 -2.72 7.34
N LEU A 65 -0.68 -2.43 6.31
CA LEU A 65 -1.00 -1.06 5.97
C LEU A 65 -1.80 -0.34 7.07
N ALA A 66 -2.70 -1.05 7.78
CA ALA A 66 -3.49 -0.46 8.85
C ALA A 66 -2.61 -0.07 10.05
N SER A 67 -1.77 -1.00 10.50
CA SER A 67 -0.80 -0.80 11.57
C SER A 67 0.18 0.32 11.24
N ARG A 68 0.63 0.41 9.97
CA ARG A 68 1.47 1.52 9.50
C ARG A 68 0.75 2.86 9.57
N ILE A 69 -0.47 2.95 9.02
CA ILE A 69 -1.26 4.19 9.06
C ILE A 69 -1.48 4.63 10.51
N ALA A 70 -1.89 3.71 11.38
CA ALA A 70 -2.13 4.01 12.80
C ALA A 70 -0.85 4.46 13.53
N ARG A 71 0.30 3.87 13.19
CA ARG A 71 1.59 4.24 13.79
C ARG A 71 2.07 5.64 13.36
N PHE A 72 1.92 5.97 12.08
CA PHE A 72 2.46 7.22 11.52
C PHE A 72 1.47 8.39 11.58
N ARG A 73 0.18 8.12 11.70
CA ARG A 73 -0.87 9.12 11.91
C ARG A 73 -1.70 8.80 13.14
N PRO A 74 -1.09 8.82 14.35
CA PRO A 74 -1.82 8.60 15.60
C PRO A 74 -2.77 9.76 15.96
N ASP A 75 -2.60 10.92 15.32
CA ASP A 75 -3.32 12.18 15.49
C ASP A 75 -4.72 12.19 14.85
N VAL A 76 -4.90 11.46 13.74
CA VAL A 76 -6.17 11.49 12.99
C VAL A 76 -7.19 10.51 13.54
N ASP A 77 -8.46 10.79 13.32
CA ASP A 77 -9.54 9.89 13.74
C ASP A 77 -9.51 8.55 12.96
N PRO A 78 -10.09 7.48 13.54
CA PRO A 78 -10.11 6.16 12.91
C PRO A 78 -10.81 6.11 11.54
N VAL A 79 -11.79 6.98 11.28
CA VAL A 79 -12.54 7.01 10.02
C VAL A 79 -11.65 7.51 8.88
N GLU A 80 -10.88 8.58 9.12
CA GLU A 80 -9.87 9.06 8.17
C GLU A 80 -8.86 7.95 7.82
N ARG A 81 -8.36 7.21 8.83
CA ARG A 81 -7.42 6.09 8.60
C ARG A 81 -8.03 5.00 7.74
N GLN A 82 -9.30 4.67 7.95
CA GLN A 82 -10.01 3.67 7.15
C GLN A 82 -10.14 4.09 5.70
N HIS A 83 -10.49 5.35 5.43
CA HIS A 83 -10.53 5.88 4.06
C HIS A 83 -9.17 5.80 3.38
N VAL A 84 -8.12 6.23 4.08
CA VAL A 84 -6.75 6.17 3.54
C VAL A 84 -6.30 4.73 3.29
N GLN A 85 -6.57 3.81 4.21
CA GLN A 85 -6.27 2.40 4.01
C GLN A 85 -7.01 1.86 2.77
N SER A 86 -8.28 2.20 2.59
CA SER A 86 -9.11 1.77 1.46
C SER A 86 -8.51 2.21 0.12
N ILE A 87 -8.13 3.49 -0.03
CA ILE A 87 -7.55 4.01 -1.28
C ILE A 87 -6.16 3.41 -1.54
N MET A 88 -5.33 3.27 -0.51
CA MET A 88 -3.98 2.74 -0.63
C MET A 88 -4.02 1.25 -1.04
N LEU A 89 -4.91 0.43 -0.46
CA LEU A 89 -5.10 -0.97 -0.87
C LEU A 89 -5.54 -1.10 -2.33
N LYS A 90 -6.48 -0.27 -2.78
CA LYS A 90 -6.94 -0.26 -4.17
C LYS A 90 -5.80 0.06 -5.13
N VAL A 91 -5.06 1.14 -4.87
CA VAL A 91 -4.00 1.61 -5.78
C VAL A 91 -2.72 0.77 -5.70
N PHE A 92 -2.39 0.20 -4.53
CA PHE A 92 -1.26 -0.72 -4.35
C PHE A 92 -1.58 -2.18 -4.74
N THR A 93 -2.60 -2.41 -5.57
CA THR A 93 -2.78 -3.72 -6.20
C THR A 93 -1.60 -4.01 -7.14
N TYR A 94 -0.91 -5.14 -6.92
CA TYR A 94 0.27 -5.53 -7.71
C TYR A 94 -0.02 -5.57 -9.21
N CYS A 95 -1.12 -6.24 -9.60
CA CYS A 95 -1.55 -6.33 -11.00
C CYS A 95 -1.97 -4.96 -11.55
N SER A 96 -1.23 -4.44 -12.53
CA SER A 96 -1.46 -3.12 -13.13
C SER A 96 -2.85 -2.96 -13.73
N LYS A 97 -3.37 -4.01 -14.37
CA LYS A 97 -4.70 -4.02 -15.00
C LYS A 97 -5.86 -3.94 -14.00
N ARG A 98 -5.61 -4.26 -12.72
CA ARG A 98 -6.61 -4.23 -11.64
C ARG A 98 -6.56 -2.94 -10.83
N ARG A 99 -5.57 -2.07 -11.08
CA ARG A 99 -5.48 -0.78 -10.39
C ARG A 99 -6.49 0.20 -11.01
N PRO A 100 -7.13 1.06 -10.20
CA PRO A 100 -7.95 2.13 -10.74
C PRO A 100 -7.09 3.08 -11.56
N SER A 101 -7.68 3.63 -12.62
CA SER A 101 -7.18 4.80 -13.33
C SER A 101 -7.29 6.07 -12.47
N ALA A 102 -6.69 7.17 -12.92
CA ALA A 102 -6.80 8.45 -12.22
C ALA A 102 -8.26 8.94 -12.15
N ALA A 103 -9.02 8.79 -13.25
CA ALA A 103 -10.41 9.18 -13.32
C ALA A 103 -11.31 8.35 -12.38
N GLU A 104 -11.02 7.07 -12.21
CA GLU A 104 -11.74 6.21 -11.25
C GLU A 104 -11.37 6.56 -9.81
N LEU A 105 -10.11 6.85 -9.51
CA LEU A 105 -9.70 7.27 -8.18
C LEU A 105 -10.36 8.60 -7.77
N LEU A 106 -10.48 9.57 -8.69
CA LEU A 106 -11.16 10.84 -8.42
C LEU A 106 -12.65 10.68 -8.08
N ARG A 107 -13.26 9.56 -8.46
CA ARG A 107 -14.67 9.23 -8.16
C ARG A 107 -14.80 8.28 -6.98
N ASP A 108 -13.69 7.85 -6.38
CA ASP A 108 -13.70 6.94 -5.25
C ASP A 108 -14.20 7.66 -3.99
N PRO A 109 -15.26 7.18 -3.31
CA PRO A 109 -15.83 7.88 -2.17
C PRO A 109 -14.83 8.10 -1.03
N SER A 110 -13.93 7.13 -0.79
CA SER A 110 -12.90 7.29 0.24
C SER A 110 -11.85 8.31 -0.17
N PHE A 111 -11.53 8.40 -1.46
CA PHE A 111 -10.62 9.42 -1.95
C PHE A 111 -11.26 10.81 -1.83
N THR A 112 -12.49 10.99 -2.30
CA THR A 112 -13.25 12.24 -2.19
C THR A 112 -13.36 12.71 -0.74
N ALA A 113 -13.71 11.81 0.20
CA ALA A 113 -13.80 12.17 1.62
C ALA A 113 -12.49 12.71 2.21
N ILE A 114 -11.34 12.19 1.77
CA ILE A 114 -10.03 12.71 2.19
C ILE A 114 -9.77 14.08 1.54
N MET A 115 -10.02 14.22 0.24
CA MET A 115 -9.76 15.48 -0.47
C MET A 115 -10.61 16.63 0.07
N GLU A 116 -11.90 16.41 0.30
CA GLU A 116 -12.83 17.38 0.89
C GLU A 116 -12.36 17.84 2.28
N ARG A 117 -11.86 16.91 3.10
CA ARG A 117 -11.37 17.19 4.45
C ARG A 117 -10.14 18.10 4.46
N TYR A 118 -9.27 17.97 3.46
CA TYR A 118 -8.06 18.80 3.31
C TYR A 118 -8.26 19.99 2.35
N GLY A 119 -9.49 20.24 1.88
CA GLY A 119 -9.85 21.39 1.04
C GLY A 119 -9.30 21.33 -0.38
N CYS A 120 -9.18 20.13 -0.96
CA CYS A 120 -8.66 19.89 -2.30
C CYS A 120 -9.71 19.27 -3.23
#